data_AF-A0A928EF85-F1
#
_entry.id   AF-A0A928EF85-F1
#
_cell.length_a   1.000
_cell.length_b   1.000
_cell.length_c   1.000
_cell.angle_alpha   90.00
_cell.angle_beta   90.00
_cell.angle_gamma   90.00
#
_symmetry.space_group_name_H-M   'P 1'
#
loop_
_entity.id
_entity.type
_entity.pdbx_description
1 polymer ?
#
loop_
_entity_poly.entity_id
_entity_poly.type
_entity_poly.pdbx_seq_one_letter_code
_entity_poly.pdbx_strand_id
1 'polypeptide(L)'
;MMNILNGGVHADNNVDFQEFMIMPVGASSFAECLRWCAEIYAKLKKVLHDAGLGGGIGDEGGFAPNFKTNEEPLQYLMQAVEAAGFKPGEDIMFAMDPASSEFYNAETGKYVLAGEGRELTADEMVDYWEALVNKYPIISIEDGMSEEDWDGWKKLTDRIGDRVQLVGDDLFVTNSKRLAKGIELGCANAILIKVNQIGSLTETLEAIQMAKQAGYACVMSHRSGETEDNTIADLAVACNTGQIKTGAPARSDRVAKYNQLLRIEDELGDAGQYAGMSAFYNINR
;
A
#
# COMPACT_ATOMS: atom_id res chain seq x y z
N MET A 1 -1.49 -5.36 -3.20
CA MET A 1 -0.60 -4.19 -3.21
C MET A 1 0.81 -4.72 -3.27
N MET A 2 1.51 -4.51 -4.39
CA MET A 2 2.85 -5.05 -4.58
C MET A 2 3.88 -3.94 -4.53
N ASN A 3 4.77 -4.01 -3.54
CA ASN A 3 5.93 -3.14 -3.40
C ASN A 3 6.82 -3.20 -4.65
N ILE A 4 7.30 -2.05 -5.11
CA ILE A 4 8.12 -1.98 -6.32
C ILE A 4 9.23 -0.91 -6.24
N LEU A 5 9.01 0.18 -5.50
CA LEU A 5 10.01 1.21 -5.17
C LEU A 5 9.95 1.53 -3.68
N ASN A 6 11.12 1.79 -3.09
CA ASN A 6 11.29 2.11 -1.67
C ASN A 6 11.96 3.47 -1.47
N GLY A 7 11.62 4.10 -0.36
CA GLY A 7 12.22 5.31 0.19
C GLY A 7 12.16 5.28 1.72
N GLY A 8 12.21 6.47 2.33
CA GLY A 8 12.11 6.65 3.77
C GLY A 8 13.10 5.77 4.53
N VAL A 9 12.67 5.23 5.68
CA VAL A 9 13.51 4.38 6.54
C VAL A 9 13.80 2.98 5.96
N HIS A 10 13.19 2.61 4.83
CA HIS A 10 13.38 1.32 4.16
C HIS A 10 14.41 1.38 3.00
N ALA A 11 15.02 2.54 2.79
CA ALA A 11 16.03 2.74 1.77
C ALA A 11 17.12 3.71 2.23
N ASP A 12 18.37 3.43 1.86
CA ASP A 12 19.46 4.42 1.95
C ASP A 12 19.42 5.32 0.70
N ASN A 13 18.38 6.16 0.62
CA ASN A 13 18.17 7.12 -0.45
C ASN A 13 17.60 8.45 0.07
N ASN A 14 17.27 9.35 -0.85
CA ASN A 14 16.77 10.70 -0.54
C ASN A 14 15.26 10.87 -0.77
N VAL A 15 14.51 9.78 -0.83
CA VAL A 15 13.04 9.80 -1.00
C VAL A 15 12.42 9.80 0.38
N ASP A 16 11.49 10.72 0.66
CA ASP A 16 10.87 10.82 1.98
C ASP A 16 9.84 9.70 2.24
N PHE A 17 9.15 9.23 1.19
CA PHE A 17 8.07 8.24 1.31
C PHE A 17 8.57 6.80 1.26
N GLN A 18 8.04 5.97 2.15
CA GLN A 18 8.56 4.64 2.42
C GLN A 18 8.35 3.64 1.28
N GLU A 19 7.15 3.54 0.72
CA GLU A 19 6.85 2.60 -0.36
C GLU A 19 5.96 3.16 -1.46
N PHE A 20 6.25 2.72 -2.69
CA PHE A 20 5.37 2.87 -3.84
C PHE A 20 5.06 1.49 -4.40
N MET A 21 3.78 1.28 -4.68
CA MET A 21 3.22 -0.02 -5.00
C MET A 21 2.35 0.05 -6.27
N ILE A 22 2.25 -1.09 -6.95
CA ILE A 22 1.28 -1.30 -8.02
C ILE A 22 0.16 -2.25 -7.59
N MET A 23 -1.02 -2.07 -8.20
CA MET A 23 -2.23 -2.86 -7.96
C MET A 23 -2.87 -3.26 -9.29
N PRO A 24 -2.73 -4.53 -9.73
CA PRO A 24 -3.31 -5.04 -10.98
C PRO A 24 -4.84 -5.24 -10.95
N VAL A 25 -5.59 -4.16 -10.73
CA VAL A 25 -7.05 -4.19 -10.54
C VAL A 25 -7.84 -4.67 -11.78
N GLY A 26 -7.24 -4.59 -12.97
CA GLY A 26 -7.85 -5.03 -14.23
C GLY A 26 -7.58 -6.49 -14.59
N ALA A 27 -6.77 -7.23 -13.81
CA ALA A 27 -6.49 -8.63 -14.07
C ALA A 27 -7.74 -9.51 -13.88
N SER A 28 -7.85 -10.59 -14.66
CA SER A 28 -8.99 -11.51 -14.59
C SER A 28 -8.89 -12.57 -13.49
N SER A 29 -7.68 -12.78 -12.96
CA SER A 29 -7.37 -13.80 -11.95
C SER A 29 -6.16 -13.35 -11.12
N PHE A 30 -5.94 -14.00 -9.97
CA PHE A 30 -4.75 -13.75 -9.17
C PHE A 30 -3.47 -14.17 -9.90
N ALA A 31 -3.48 -15.30 -10.62
CA ALA A 31 -2.35 -15.72 -11.46
C ALA A 31 -1.97 -14.67 -12.51
N GLU A 32 -2.95 -14.08 -13.20
CA GLU A 32 -2.71 -13.00 -14.16
C GLU A 32 -2.21 -11.74 -13.46
N CYS A 33 -2.80 -11.37 -12.33
CA CYS A 33 -2.34 -10.27 -11.49
C CYS A 33 -0.84 -10.42 -11.12
N LEU A 34 -0.43 -11.61 -10.65
CA LEU A 34 0.95 -11.87 -10.28
C LEU A 34 1.89 -11.83 -11.50
N ARG A 35 1.46 -12.33 -12.66
CA ARG A 35 2.20 -12.23 -13.92
C ARG A 35 2.45 -10.77 -14.30
N TRP A 36 1.39 -9.95 -14.30
CA TRP A 36 1.49 -8.52 -14.66
C TRP A 36 2.47 -7.80 -13.74
N CYS A 37 2.34 -8.06 -12.45
CA CYS A 37 3.25 -7.60 -11.41
C CYS A 37 4.72 -7.95 -11.71
N ALA A 38 5.03 -9.21 -12.00
CA ALA A 38 6.39 -9.65 -12.30
C ALA A 38 6.95 -9.00 -13.59
N GLU A 39 6.12 -8.85 -14.63
CA GLU A 39 6.50 -8.18 -15.87
C GLU A 39 6.81 -6.70 -15.65
N ILE A 40 5.95 -5.98 -14.90
CA ILE A 40 6.18 -4.57 -14.57
C ILE A 40 7.43 -4.41 -13.70
N TYR A 41 7.66 -5.28 -12.72
CA TYR A 41 8.88 -5.27 -11.90
C TYR A 41 10.15 -5.43 -12.76
N ALA A 42 10.15 -6.39 -13.70
CA ALA A 42 11.27 -6.58 -14.61
C ALA A 42 11.48 -5.39 -15.56
N LYS A 43 10.39 -4.76 -16.02
CA LYS A 43 10.43 -3.56 -16.87
C LYS A 43 10.94 -2.35 -16.11
N LEU A 44 10.49 -2.13 -14.89
CA LEU A 44 10.96 -1.06 -14.03
C LEU A 44 12.47 -1.16 -13.82
N LYS A 45 12.99 -2.36 -13.53
CA LYS A 45 14.45 -2.59 -13.42
C LYS A 45 15.21 -2.07 -14.64
N LYS A 46 14.70 -2.34 -15.84
CA LYS A 46 15.30 -1.87 -17.09
C LYS A 46 15.17 -0.36 -17.26
N VAL A 47 14.00 0.21 -16.99
CA VAL A 47 13.76 1.66 -17.07
C VAL A 47 14.70 2.42 -16.15
N LEU A 48 14.85 1.99 -14.88
CA LEU A 48 15.76 2.59 -13.92
C LEU A 48 17.22 2.48 -14.38
N HIS A 49 17.64 1.29 -14.84
CA HIS A 49 18.99 1.08 -15.37
C HIS A 49 19.30 2.01 -16.55
N ASP A 50 18.38 2.11 -17.52
CA ASP A 50 18.56 2.93 -18.73
C ASP A 50 18.56 4.44 -18.39
N ALA A 51 17.92 4.84 -17.29
CA ALA A 51 17.97 6.19 -16.73
C ALA A 51 19.24 6.47 -15.89
N GLY A 52 20.14 5.50 -15.74
CA GLY A 52 21.32 5.62 -14.89
C GLY A 52 21.01 5.57 -13.38
N LEU A 53 19.78 5.20 -13.03
CA LEU A 53 19.34 4.99 -11.66
C LEU A 53 19.68 3.56 -11.25
N GLY A 54 20.91 3.37 -10.79
CA GLY A 54 21.33 2.16 -10.10
C GLY A 54 20.67 2.03 -8.73
N GLY A 55 20.53 0.81 -8.22
CA GLY A 55 20.02 0.59 -6.86
C GLY A 55 20.03 -0.89 -6.47
N GLY A 56 20.19 -1.14 -5.17
CA GLY A 56 19.89 -2.43 -4.57
C GLY A 56 18.39 -2.65 -4.46
N ILE A 57 18.01 -3.80 -3.89
CA ILE A 57 16.64 -4.06 -3.46
C ILE A 57 16.55 -3.89 -1.95
N GLY A 58 15.48 -3.24 -1.46
CA GLY A 58 15.19 -3.13 -0.03
C GLY A 58 14.78 -4.47 0.59
N ASP A 59 14.33 -4.42 1.84
CA ASP A 59 13.95 -5.60 2.61
C ASP A 59 12.69 -6.29 2.05
N GLU A 60 11.77 -5.51 1.49
CA GLU A 60 10.55 -5.97 0.81
C GLU A 60 10.82 -6.41 -0.64
N GLY A 61 12.02 -6.14 -1.17
CA GLY A 61 12.44 -6.51 -2.52
C GLY A 61 12.20 -5.44 -3.61
N GLY A 62 11.59 -4.30 -3.29
CA GLY A 62 11.48 -3.14 -4.19
C GLY A 62 12.82 -2.46 -4.45
N PHE A 63 12.93 -1.69 -5.53
CA PHE A 63 14.15 -0.95 -5.85
C PHE A 63 14.26 0.33 -5.03
N ALA A 64 15.48 0.70 -4.65
CA ALA A 64 15.76 1.88 -3.83
C ALA A 64 16.73 2.87 -4.52
N PRO A 65 16.40 3.45 -5.68
CA PRO A 65 17.23 4.47 -6.31
C PRO A 65 17.10 5.84 -5.60
N ASN A 66 18.00 6.76 -5.90
CA ASN A 66 17.84 8.17 -5.53
C ASN A 66 16.98 8.90 -6.57
N PHE A 67 16.09 9.78 -6.12
CA PHE A 67 15.23 10.59 -6.97
C PHE A 67 15.32 12.07 -6.58
N LYS A 68 14.93 12.98 -7.46
CA LYS A 68 15.00 14.42 -7.23
C LYS A 68 13.84 14.95 -6.39
N THR A 69 12.71 14.27 -6.41
CA THR A 69 11.47 14.65 -5.73
C THR A 69 10.69 13.39 -5.33
N ASN A 70 9.76 13.51 -4.39
CA ASN A 70 8.90 12.39 -4.00
C ASN A 70 7.87 12.02 -5.09
N GLU A 71 7.68 12.89 -6.08
CA GLU A 71 6.81 12.65 -7.22
C GLU A 71 7.45 11.76 -8.30
N GLU A 72 8.78 11.86 -8.47
CA GLU A 72 9.51 11.17 -9.53
C GLU A 72 9.35 9.62 -9.53
N PRO A 73 9.31 8.92 -8.37
CA PRO A 73 8.94 7.51 -8.31
C PRO A 73 7.67 7.17 -9.11
N LEU A 74 6.60 7.97 -9.00
CA LEU A 74 5.32 7.75 -9.69
C LEU A 74 5.47 7.90 -11.21
N GLN A 75 6.34 8.80 -11.68
CA GLN A 75 6.63 8.97 -13.10
C GLN A 75 7.31 7.72 -13.68
N TYR A 76 8.22 7.11 -12.93
CA TYR A 76 8.85 5.85 -13.33
C TYR A 76 7.90 4.66 -13.27
N LEU A 77 6.92 4.66 -12.34
CA LEU A 77 5.86 3.66 -12.34
C LEU A 77 4.99 3.76 -13.59
N MET A 78 4.58 4.97 -13.98
CA MET A 78 3.84 5.18 -15.24
C MET A 78 4.60 4.59 -16.43
N GLN A 79 5.88 4.96 -16.57
CA GLN A 79 6.73 4.45 -17.66
C GLN A 79 6.88 2.92 -17.64
N ALA A 80 7.07 2.32 -16.45
CA ALA A 80 7.25 0.88 -16.32
C ALA A 80 5.98 0.10 -16.67
N VAL A 81 4.81 0.59 -16.23
CA VAL A 81 3.50 0.02 -16.55
C VAL A 81 3.24 0.07 -18.06
N GLU A 82 3.46 1.23 -18.68
CA GLU A 82 3.29 1.39 -20.13
C GLU A 82 4.29 0.54 -20.92
N ALA A 83 5.56 0.47 -20.50
CA ALA A 83 6.59 -0.36 -21.13
C ALA A 83 6.35 -1.88 -20.97
N ALA A 84 5.54 -2.27 -19.99
CA ALA A 84 5.04 -3.63 -19.82
C ALA A 84 3.80 -3.93 -20.68
N GLY A 85 3.20 -2.92 -21.30
CA GLY A 85 2.03 -3.08 -22.18
C GLY A 85 0.68 -2.99 -21.46
N PHE A 86 0.66 -2.49 -20.22
CA PHE A 86 -0.57 -2.27 -19.45
C PHE A 86 -0.94 -0.79 -19.42
N LYS A 87 -2.21 -0.49 -19.14
CA LYS A 87 -2.74 0.86 -19.02
C LYS A 87 -2.78 1.34 -17.57
N PRO A 88 -2.02 2.38 -17.18
CA PRO A 88 -2.19 3.02 -15.89
C PRO A 88 -3.62 3.59 -15.73
N GLY A 89 -4.24 3.39 -14.58
CA GLY A 89 -5.60 3.87 -14.30
C GLY A 89 -6.75 2.95 -14.73
N GLU A 90 -6.47 1.98 -15.63
CA GLU A 90 -7.44 0.96 -16.06
C GLU A 90 -6.99 -0.43 -15.59
N ASP A 91 -5.82 -0.87 -16.05
CA ASP A 91 -5.27 -2.20 -15.74
C ASP A 91 -4.55 -2.18 -14.38
N ILE A 92 -3.74 -1.14 -14.17
CA ILE A 92 -2.89 -0.96 -12.99
C ILE A 92 -3.21 0.36 -12.30
N MET A 93 -3.53 0.29 -11.01
CA MET A 93 -3.58 1.44 -10.11
C MET A 93 -2.32 1.50 -9.25
N PHE A 94 -2.05 2.65 -8.65
CA PHE A 94 -0.95 2.83 -7.71
C PHE A 94 -1.45 2.87 -6.27
N ALA A 95 -0.61 2.35 -5.38
CA ALA A 95 -0.76 2.56 -3.95
C ALA A 95 0.55 3.12 -3.38
N MET A 96 0.44 3.85 -2.28
CA MET A 96 1.58 4.46 -1.60
C MET A 96 1.49 4.19 -0.12
N ASP A 97 2.65 4.08 0.52
CA ASP A 97 2.82 4.10 1.97
C ASP A 97 3.90 5.13 2.28
N PRO A 98 3.51 6.39 2.55
CA PRO A 98 4.47 7.41 2.96
C PRO A 98 5.07 7.17 4.35
N ALA A 99 4.41 6.41 5.23
CA ALA A 99 4.77 6.28 6.65
C ALA A 99 4.98 7.67 7.32
N SER A 100 3.97 8.55 7.23
CA SER A 100 4.16 9.98 7.53
C SER A 100 4.57 10.31 8.96
N SER A 101 4.38 9.37 9.89
CA SER A 101 4.90 9.46 11.25
C SER A 101 6.43 9.61 11.29
N GLU A 102 7.16 8.98 10.36
CA GLU A 102 8.63 8.98 10.31
C GLU A 102 9.22 10.36 9.95
N PHE A 103 8.45 11.19 9.24
CA PHE A 103 8.84 12.55 8.89
C PHE A 103 7.98 13.62 9.57
N TYR A 104 7.19 13.26 10.58
CA TYR A 104 6.41 14.21 11.37
C TYR A 104 7.19 14.70 12.59
N ASN A 105 7.33 16.03 12.71
CA ASN A 105 7.94 16.65 13.86
C ASN A 105 6.87 17.04 14.90
N ALA A 106 6.78 16.26 15.97
CA ALA A 106 5.78 16.45 17.03
C ALA A 106 5.92 17.77 17.82
N GLU A 107 7.11 18.37 17.86
CA GLU A 107 7.33 19.65 18.55
C GLU A 107 6.77 20.83 17.76
N THR A 108 6.90 20.78 16.43
CA THR A 108 6.45 21.84 15.52
C THR A 108 5.06 21.60 14.93
N GLY A 109 4.57 20.36 14.97
CA GLY A 109 3.31 19.95 14.35
C GLY A 109 3.36 19.94 12.82
N LYS A 110 4.54 19.71 12.23
CA LYS A 110 4.77 19.77 10.78
C LYS A 110 5.37 18.49 10.22
N TYR A 111 5.11 18.24 8.95
CA TYR A 111 5.69 17.19 8.12
C TYR A 111 6.94 17.72 7.41
N VAL A 112 8.09 17.09 7.64
CA VAL A 112 9.41 17.52 7.15
C VAL A 112 9.82 16.68 5.95
N LEU A 113 9.56 17.16 4.74
CA LEU A 113 9.96 16.51 3.49
C LEU A 113 11.41 16.92 3.15
N ALA A 114 12.38 16.24 3.76
CA ALA A 114 13.79 16.56 3.63
C ALA A 114 14.31 16.35 2.20
N GLY A 115 13.83 15.32 1.50
CA GLY A 115 14.14 15.04 0.09
C GLY A 115 13.72 16.17 -0.85
N GLU A 116 12.69 16.94 -0.48
CA GLU A 116 12.22 18.12 -1.22
C GLU A 116 12.62 19.46 -0.58
N GLY A 117 13.28 19.44 0.57
CA GLY A 117 13.73 20.64 1.29
C GLY A 117 12.60 21.55 1.77
N ARG A 118 11.45 20.99 2.19
CA ARG A 118 10.30 21.77 2.67
C ARG A 118 9.58 21.15 3.86
N GLU A 119 8.90 22.00 4.62
CA GLU A 119 8.02 21.60 5.72
C GLU A 119 6.58 21.95 5.38
N LEU A 120 5.64 21.07 5.74
CA LEU A 120 4.22 21.23 5.49
C LEU A 120 3.44 21.15 6.81
N THR A 121 2.44 22.00 6.97
CA THR A 121 1.38 21.81 7.97
C THR A 121 0.48 20.64 7.58
N ALA A 122 -0.38 20.18 8.49
CA ALA A 122 -1.36 19.14 8.18
C ALA A 122 -2.28 19.51 7.00
N ASP A 123 -2.71 20.77 6.90
CA ASP A 123 -3.55 21.24 5.79
C ASP A 123 -2.79 21.19 4.45
N GLU A 124 -1.53 21.64 4.44
CA GLU A 124 -0.67 21.58 3.25
C GLU A 124 -0.30 20.13 2.87
N MET A 125 -0.23 19.22 3.84
CA MET A 125 -0.02 17.79 3.59
C MET A 125 -1.24 17.15 2.92
N VAL A 126 -2.45 17.51 3.35
CA VAL A 126 -3.70 17.09 2.68
C VAL A 126 -3.76 17.60 1.25
N ASP A 127 -3.43 18.88 1.03
CA ASP A 127 -3.37 19.47 -0.31
C ASP A 127 -2.31 18.79 -1.19
N TYR A 128 -1.19 18.38 -0.60
CA TYR A 128 -0.16 17.61 -1.31
C TYR A 128 -0.67 16.26 -1.79
N TRP A 129 -1.36 15.50 -0.94
CA TRP A 129 -1.94 14.20 -1.32
C TRP A 129 -3.01 14.33 -2.39
N GLU A 130 -3.91 15.32 -2.25
CA GLU A 130 -4.92 15.58 -3.26
C GLU A 130 -4.30 15.92 -4.63
N ALA A 131 -3.24 16.73 -4.64
CA ALA A 131 -2.54 17.08 -5.88
C ALA A 131 -1.93 15.85 -6.57
N LEU A 132 -1.33 14.93 -5.82
CA LEU A 132 -0.79 13.68 -6.37
C LEU A 132 -1.90 12.77 -6.91
N VAL A 133 -2.98 12.58 -6.16
CA VAL A 133 -4.14 11.75 -6.57
C VAL A 133 -4.82 12.30 -7.81
N ASN A 134 -4.83 13.63 -8.00
CA ASN A 134 -5.39 14.25 -9.21
C ASN A 134 -4.49 14.07 -10.43
N LYS A 135 -3.19 13.81 -10.24
CA LYS A 135 -2.20 13.71 -11.31
C LYS A 135 -1.88 12.27 -11.71
N TYR A 136 -1.95 11.33 -10.76
CA TYR A 136 -1.57 9.94 -10.93
C TYR A 136 -2.72 8.99 -10.58
N PRO A 137 -2.76 7.76 -11.12
CA PRO A 137 -3.80 6.78 -10.82
C PRO A 137 -3.60 6.14 -9.44
N ILE A 138 -3.47 6.96 -8.39
CA ILE A 138 -3.36 6.51 -7.01
C ILE A 138 -4.76 6.13 -6.52
N ILE A 139 -4.91 4.88 -6.09
CA ILE A 139 -6.16 4.35 -5.51
C ILE A 139 -6.08 4.17 -4.00
N SER A 140 -4.87 4.08 -3.44
CA SER A 140 -4.68 3.84 -2.00
C SER A 140 -3.48 4.61 -1.45
N ILE A 141 -3.66 5.26 -0.30
CA ILE A 141 -2.59 5.88 0.50
C ILE A 141 -2.67 5.28 1.91
N GLU A 142 -1.59 4.66 2.34
CA GLU A 142 -1.38 4.14 3.69
C GLU A 142 -0.62 5.17 4.51
N ASP A 143 -1.02 5.46 5.75
CA ASP A 143 -0.33 6.40 6.64
C ASP A 143 0.07 7.74 6.02
N GLY A 144 -0.88 8.37 5.32
CA GLY A 144 -0.72 9.71 4.73
C GLY A 144 -0.64 10.84 5.76
N MET A 145 -1.06 10.60 7.01
CA MET A 145 -0.91 11.54 8.12
C MET A 145 -0.25 10.81 9.29
N SER A 146 0.40 11.55 10.19
CA SER A 146 1.02 10.99 11.40
C SER A 146 0.01 10.19 12.23
N GLU A 147 0.47 9.13 12.91
CA GLU A 147 -0.37 8.24 13.73
C GLU A 147 -1.13 8.96 14.86
N GLU A 148 -0.65 10.12 15.30
CA GLU A 148 -1.29 10.94 16.34
C GLU A 148 -1.99 12.20 15.79
N ASP A 149 -1.93 12.47 14.48
CA ASP A 149 -2.62 13.59 13.83
C ASP A 149 -4.06 13.22 13.41
N TRP A 150 -4.91 12.93 14.39
CA TRP A 150 -6.31 12.52 14.16
C TRP A 150 -7.12 13.57 13.40
N ASP A 151 -6.85 14.87 13.63
CA ASP A 151 -7.52 15.97 12.93
C ASP A 151 -7.08 16.02 11.46
N GLY A 152 -5.78 15.85 11.18
CA GLY A 152 -5.24 15.70 9.82
C GLY A 152 -5.84 14.50 9.09
N TRP A 153 -5.93 13.34 9.74
CA TRP A 153 -6.58 12.15 9.19
C TRP A 153 -8.05 12.40 8.85
N LYS A 154 -8.79 13.09 9.72
CA LYS A 154 -10.19 13.45 9.44
C LYS A 154 -10.30 14.36 8.23
N LYS A 155 -9.47 15.39 8.15
CA LYS A 155 -9.42 16.31 7.00
C LYS A 155 -9.08 15.58 5.70
N LEU A 156 -8.10 14.67 5.73
CA LEU A 156 -7.73 13.86 4.56
C LEU A 156 -8.90 12.97 4.12
N THR A 157 -9.58 12.34 5.08
CA THR A 157 -10.74 11.48 4.82
C THR A 157 -11.89 12.26 4.21
N ASP A 158 -12.19 13.45 4.74
CA ASP A 158 -13.22 14.34 4.18
C ASP A 158 -12.87 14.85 2.77
N ARG A 159 -11.57 15.02 2.47
CA ARG A 159 -11.10 15.58 1.20
C ARG A 159 -11.11 14.57 0.06
N ILE A 160 -10.60 13.36 0.28
CA ILE A 160 -10.37 12.37 -0.79
C ILE A 160 -10.85 10.95 -0.46
N GLY A 161 -11.34 10.71 0.76
CA GLY A 161 -11.74 9.37 1.22
C GLY A 161 -12.96 8.79 0.50
N ASP A 162 -13.65 9.57 -0.32
CA ASP A 162 -14.71 9.11 -1.19
C ASP A 162 -14.18 8.42 -2.46
N ARG A 163 -12.94 8.68 -2.88
CA ARG A 163 -12.36 8.22 -4.16
C ARG A 163 -10.98 7.57 -4.04
N VAL A 164 -10.38 7.61 -2.85
CA VAL A 164 -9.09 7.02 -2.49
C VAL A 164 -9.23 6.21 -1.21
N GLN A 165 -8.69 4.99 -1.23
CA GLN A 165 -8.55 4.18 -0.03
C GLN A 165 -7.48 4.79 0.88
N LEU A 166 -7.84 5.06 2.13
CA LEU A 166 -6.97 5.59 3.17
C LEU A 166 -6.77 4.49 4.21
N VAL A 167 -5.59 3.87 4.19
CA VAL A 167 -5.24 2.73 5.04
C VAL A 167 -4.52 3.24 6.29
N GLY A 168 -5.05 2.96 7.47
CA GLY A 168 -4.32 3.16 8.72
C GLY A 168 -3.49 1.91 9.06
N ASP A 169 -2.16 2.05 9.11
CA ASP A 169 -1.23 1.06 9.66
C ASP A 169 -0.82 1.47 11.07
N ASP A 170 0.10 2.43 11.23
CA ASP A 170 0.49 2.97 12.53
C ASP A 170 -0.67 3.73 13.21
N LEU A 171 -1.58 4.31 12.41
CA LEU A 171 -2.80 4.91 12.95
C LEU A 171 -3.59 3.92 13.82
N PHE A 172 -3.67 2.65 13.41
CA PHE A 172 -4.50 1.65 14.08
C PHE A 172 -3.71 0.57 14.81
N VAL A 173 -2.49 0.24 14.40
CA VAL A 173 -1.61 -0.82 14.90
C VAL A 173 -2.34 -2.16 15.15
N THR A 174 -3.25 -2.51 14.23
CA THR A 174 -4.16 -3.67 14.37
C THR A 174 -4.91 -3.70 15.71
N ASN A 175 -5.12 -2.55 16.36
CA ASN A 175 -5.73 -2.42 17.69
C ASN A 175 -7.20 -2.01 17.60
N SER A 176 -8.09 -2.88 18.08
CA SER A 176 -9.55 -2.66 18.01
C SER A 176 -10.05 -1.37 18.68
N LYS A 177 -9.34 -0.84 19.69
CA LYS A 177 -9.73 0.43 20.34
C LYS A 177 -9.39 1.63 19.47
N ARG A 178 -8.22 1.63 18.83
CA ARG A 178 -7.83 2.70 17.89
C ARG A 178 -8.69 2.64 16.63
N LEU A 179 -8.98 1.44 16.12
CA LEU A 179 -9.91 1.25 15.02
C LEU A 179 -11.31 1.79 15.37
N ALA A 180 -11.86 1.43 16.53
CA ALA A 180 -13.16 1.95 16.97
C ALA A 180 -13.18 3.49 17.06
N LYS A 181 -12.11 4.10 17.59
CA LYS A 181 -11.94 5.56 17.61
C LYS A 181 -11.93 6.15 16.19
N GLY A 182 -11.18 5.55 15.26
CA GLY A 182 -11.13 6.00 13.86
C GLY A 182 -12.49 5.94 13.18
N ILE A 183 -13.23 4.85 13.38
CA ILE A 183 -14.60 4.70 12.86
C ILE A 183 -15.53 5.78 13.43
N GLU A 184 -15.48 6.02 14.75
CA GLU A 184 -16.32 7.04 15.40
C GLU A 184 -16.01 8.46 14.90
N LEU A 185 -14.73 8.76 14.69
CA LEU A 185 -14.28 10.06 14.20
C LEU A 185 -14.46 10.23 12.68
N GLY A 186 -14.65 9.14 11.93
CA GLY A 186 -14.65 9.16 10.47
C GLY A 186 -13.25 9.40 9.88
N CYS A 187 -12.23 8.79 10.49
CA CYS A 187 -10.84 8.83 10.03
C CYS A 187 -10.50 7.53 9.28
N ALA A 188 -9.84 7.67 8.13
CA ALA A 188 -9.50 6.59 7.22
C ALA A 188 -10.74 5.86 6.66
N ASN A 189 -10.52 4.88 5.79
CA ASN A 189 -11.58 3.99 5.29
C ASN A 189 -11.07 2.56 5.04
N ALA A 190 -9.86 2.26 5.52
CA ALA A 190 -9.24 0.95 5.47
C ALA A 190 -8.26 0.76 6.63
N ILE A 191 -7.97 -0.49 6.96
CA ILE A 191 -7.00 -0.86 8.00
C ILE A 191 -6.00 -1.89 7.46
N LEU A 192 -4.73 -1.69 7.78
CA LEU A 192 -3.69 -2.70 7.57
C LEU A 192 -3.73 -3.72 8.71
N ILE A 193 -3.83 -5.00 8.38
CA ILE A 193 -3.93 -6.09 9.36
C ILE A 193 -2.59 -6.81 9.45
N LYS A 194 -1.89 -6.67 10.59
CA LYS A 194 -0.66 -7.39 10.90
C LYS A 194 -0.92 -8.35 12.06
N VAL A 195 -1.02 -9.64 11.76
CA VAL A 195 -1.44 -10.70 12.72
C VAL A 195 -0.64 -10.67 14.03
N ASN A 196 0.68 -10.46 13.94
CA ASN A 196 1.55 -10.45 15.12
C ASN A 196 1.54 -9.12 15.91
N GLN A 197 0.95 -8.04 15.39
CA GLN A 197 0.75 -6.80 16.17
C GLN A 197 -0.34 -6.98 17.22
N ILE A 198 -1.40 -7.73 16.91
CA ILE A 198 -2.51 -7.99 17.84
C ILE A 198 -2.30 -9.26 18.67
N GLY A 199 -1.56 -10.24 18.13
CA GLY A 199 -0.99 -11.35 18.90
C GLY A 199 -1.76 -12.67 18.83
N SER A 200 -3.03 -12.68 18.42
CA SER A 200 -3.79 -13.92 18.22
C SER A 200 -4.65 -13.90 16.94
N LEU A 201 -4.95 -15.09 16.41
CA LEU A 201 -5.86 -15.24 15.27
C LEU A 201 -7.27 -14.78 15.61
N THR A 202 -7.77 -15.04 16.83
CA THR A 202 -9.10 -14.58 17.25
C THR A 202 -9.20 -13.07 17.19
N GLU A 203 -8.25 -12.35 17.81
CA GLU A 203 -8.29 -10.89 17.81
C GLU A 203 -8.06 -10.31 16.41
N THR A 204 -7.28 -11.00 15.56
CA THR A 204 -7.14 -10.66 14.13
C THR A 204 -8.49 -10.73 13.41
N LEU A 205 -9.24 -11.83 13.59
CA LEU A 205 -10.55 -12.01 12.97
C LEU A 205 -11.58 -11.01 13.50
N GLU A 206 -11.55 -10.69 14.80
CA GLU A 206 -12.41 -9.68 15.42
C GLU A 206 -12.13 -8.27 14.86
N ALA A 207 -10.85 -7.90 14.68
CA ALA A 207 -10.48 -6.63 14.07
C ALA A 207 -10.96 -6.52 12.61
N ILE A 208 -10.77 -7.59 11.82
CA ILE A 208 -11.28 -7.68 10.44
C ILE A 208 -12.81 -7.55 10.42
N GLN A 209 -13.52 -8.24 11.32
CA GLN A 209 -14.97 -8.20 11.38
C GLN A 209 -15.47 -6.80 11.73
N MET A 210 -14.86 -6.13 12.71
CA MET A 210 -15.19 -4.76 13.10
C MET A 210 -15.02 -3.79 11.93
N ALA A 211 -13.88 -3.84 11.24
CA ALA A 211 -13.62 -2.98 10.09
C ALA A 211 -14.65 -3.20 8.97
N LYS A 212 -14.93 -4.46 8.61
CA LYS A 212 -15.91 -4.79 7.57
C LYS A 212 -17.33 -4.31 7.92
N GLN A 213 -17.75 -4.46 9.16
CA GLN A 213 -19.07 -3.98 9.62
C GLN A 213 -19.19 -2.46 9.56
N ALA A 214 -18.07 -1.74 9.70
CA ALA A 214 -18.00 -0.30 9.53
C ALA A 214 -17.82 0.16 8.07
N GLY A 215 -17.78 -0.77 7.10
CA GLY A 215 -17.54 -0.45 5.69
C GLY A 215 -16.08 -0.18 5.33
N TYR A 216 -15.13 -0.45 6.24
CA TYR A 216 -13.70 -0.30 5.98
C TYR A 216 -13.18 -1.49 5.17
N ALA A 217 -12.23 -1.23 4.27
CA ALA A 217 -11.44 -2.29 3.64
C ALA A 217 -10.42 -2.86 4.64
N CYS A 218 -10.16 -4.17 4.55
CA CYS A 218 -9.12 -4.83 5.32
C CYS A 218 -8.00 -5.23 4.37
N VAL A 219 -6.77 -4.82 4.66
CA VAL A 219 -5.60 -5.20 3.86
C VAL A 219 -4.75 -6.14 4.71
N MET A 220 -4.74 -7.43 4.36
CA MET A 220 -3.88 -8.40 5.06
C MET A 220 -2.41 -8.10 4.74
N SER A 221 -1.54 -8.05 5.74
CA SER A 221 -0.18 -7.56 5.54
C SER A 221 0.91 -8.46 6.13
N HIS A 222 2.04 -8.49 5.42
CA HIS A 222 3.30 -9.04 5.89
C HIS A 222 3.99 -8.13 6.93
N ARG A 223 5.18 -8.54 7.37
CA ARG A 223 6.14 -7.71 8.12
C ARG A 223 7.42 -7.46 7.33
N SER A 224 8.21 -6.46 7.73
CA SER A 224 9.55 -6.23 7.16
C SER A 224 10.47 -7.44 7.38
N GLY A 225 10.49 -8.02 8.59
CA GLY A 225 11.09 -9.32 8.86
C GLY A 225 10.10 -10.47 8.66
N GLU A 226 10.17 -11.18 7.52
CA GLU A 226 9.31 -12.33 7.21
C GLU A 226 10.03 -13.67 7.27
N THR A 227 9.22 -14.74 7.22
CA THR A 227 9.67 -16.13 7.13
C THR A 227 9.09 -16.80 5.87
N GLU A 228 9.31 -18.10 5.72
CA GLU A 228 8.66 -18.94 4.72
C GLU A 228 7.17 -19.21 5.00
N ASP A 229 6.66 -18.88 6.20
CA ASP A 229 5.25 -19.05 6.55
C ASP A 229 4.36 -18.27 5.58
N ASN A 230 3.21 -18.81 5.22
CA ASN A 230 2.29 -18.18 4.27
C ASN A 230 0.85 -18.09 4.79
N THR A 231 0.66 -18.19 6.10
CA THR A 231 -0.66 -18.17 6.76
C THR A 231 -1.47 -16.93 6.41
N ILE A 232 -0.82 -15.78 6.18
CA ILE A 232 -1.52 -14.55 5.79
C ILE A 232 -2.19 -14.64 4.41
N ALA A 233 -1.72 -15.52 3.51
CA ALA A 233 -2.39 -15.79 2.24
C ALA A 233 -3.74 -16.49 2.48
N ASP A 234 -3.74 -17.54 3.29
CA ASP A 234 -4.95 -18.27 3.68
C ASP A 234 -5.92 -17.36 4.45
N LEU A 235 -5.43 -16.52 5.36
CA LEU A 235 -6.28 -15.57 6.09
C LEU A 235 -6.92 -14.52 5.17
N ALA A 236 -6.20 -14.03 4.16
CA ALA A 236 -6.75 -13.09 3.19
C ALA A 236 -7.96 -13.68 2.43
N VAL A 237 -7.86 -14.95 2.03
CA VAL A 237 -8.95 -15.66 1.34
C VAL A 237 -10.05 -16.08 2.31
N ALA A 238 -9.72 -16.67 3.46
CA ALA A 238 -10.68 -17.10 4.47
C ALA A 238 -11.56 -15.94 4.96
N CYS A 239 -10.98 -14.75 5.06
CA CYS A 239 -11.71 -13.55 5.45
C CYS A 239 -12.31 -12.79 4.27
N ASN A 240 -12.09 -13.21 3.01
CA ASN A 240 -12.44 -12.46 1.81
C ASN A 240 -12.03 -10.98 1.91
N THR A 241 -10.77 -10.69 2.28
CA THR A 241 -10.30 -9.31 2.45
C THR A 241 -10.26 -8.56 1.11
N GLY A 242 -10.13 -9.27 0.00
CA GLY A 242 -10.01 -8.71 -1.35
C GLY A 242 -8.62 -8.12 -1.64
N GLN A 243 -7.84 -7.80 -0.60
CA GLN A 243 -6.55 -7.14 -0.70
C GLN A 243 -5.51 -7.79 0.23
N ILE A 244 -4.26 -7.81 -0.25
CA ILE A 244 -3.07 -8.25 0.50
C ILE A 244 -1.86 -7.36 0.14
N LYS A 245 -1.04 -6.99 1.13
CA LYS A 245 0.27 -6.31 1.01
C LYS A 245 1.36 -7.27 1.50
N THR A 246 2.08 -7.91 0.57
CA THR A 246 3.08 -8.94 0.94
C THR A 246 4.40 -8.81 0.18
N GLY A 247 4.82 -7.56 -0.11
CA GLY A 247 6.13 -7.22 -0.66
C GLY A 247 6.28 -7.39 -2.18
N ALA A 248 7.50 -7.26 -2.68
CA ALA A 248 7.83 -7.36 -4.09
C ALA A 248 7.97 -8.83 -4.55
N PRO A 249 7.87 -9.14 -5.86
CA PRO A 249 7.93 -10.51 -6.38
C PRO A 249 9.39 -10.94 -6.58
N ALA A 250 10.22 -10.79 -5.53
CA ALA A 250 11.67 -10.93 -5.63
C ALA A 250 12.25 -11.91 -4.59
N ARG A 251 12.01 -11.67 -3.31
CA ARG A 251 12.57 -12.47 -2.21
C ARG A 251 11.61 -13.60 -1.80
N SER A 252 12.14 -14.75 -1.40
CA SER A 252 11.33 -15.95 -1.11
C SER A 252 10.39 -15.78 0.09
N ASP A 253 10.77 -14.96 1.06
CA ASP A 253 9.93 -14.55 2.20
C ASP A 253 8.66 -13.80 1.76
N ARG A 254 8.68 -13.19 0.57
CA ARG A 254 7.52 -12.56 -0.10
C ARG A 254 6.82 -13.54 -1.03
N VAL A 255 7.58 -14.13 -1.94
CA VAL A 255 7.06 -15.02 -3.00
C VAL A 255 6.42 -16.29 -2.42
N ALA A 256 6.79 -16.73 -1.22
CA ALA A 256 6.11 -17.85 -0.54
C ALA A 256 4.59 -17.60 -0.37
N LYS A 257 4.17 -16.36 -0.09
CA LYS A 257 2.76 -15.99 0.07
C LYS A 257 2.05 -15.94 -1.28
N TYR A 258 2.70 -15.39 -2.30
CA TYR A 258 2.16 -15.39 -3.66
C TYR A 258 1.98 -16.80 -4.21
N ASN A 259 2.96 -17.68 -4.00
CA ASN A 259 2.85 -19.09 -4.37
C ASN A 259 1.72 -19.80 -3.64
N GLN A 260 1.44 -19.42 -2.38
CA GLN A 260 0.30 -19.97 -1.65
C GLN A 260 -1.03 -19.48 -2.23
N LEU A 261 -1.15 -18.20 -2.58
CA LEU A 261 -2.33 -17.68 -3.27
C LEU A 261 -2.58 -18.35 -4.63
N LEU A 262 -1.53 -18.67 -5.39
CA LEU A 262 -1.65 -19.48 -6.61
C LEU A 262 -2.22 -20.88 -6.32
N ARG A 263 -1.77 -21.54 -5.25
CA ARG A 263 -2.31 -22.86 -4.86
C ARG A 263 -3.77 -22.77 -4.43
N ILE A 264 -4.14 -21.75 -3.66
CA ILE A 264 -5.52 -21.52 -3.23
C ILE A 264 -6.42 -21.25 -4.45
N GLU A 265 -5.97 -20.43 -5.40
CA GLU A 265 -6.72 -20.18 -6.64
C GLU A 265 -6.92 -21.46 -7.47
N ASP A 266 -5.87 -22.27 -7.63
CA ASP A 266 -5.93 -23.56 -8.34
C ASP A 266 -6.88 -24.56 -7.64
N GLU A 267 -6.83 -24.62 -6.29
CA GLU A 267 -7.71 -25.49 -5.50
C GLU A 267 -9.19 -25.07 -5.56
N LEU A 268 -9.47 -23.76 -5.55
CA LEU A 268 -10.84 -23.24 -5.66
C LEU A 268 -11.44 -23.46 -7.06
N GLY A 269 -10.60 -23.54 -8.10
CA GLY A 269 -11.05 -23.72 -9.49
C GLY A 269 -12.12 -22.69 -9.89
N ASP A 270 -13.25 -23.17 -10.41
CA ASP A 270 -14.37 -22.30 -10.84
C ASP A 270 -15.03 -21.52 -9.70
N ALA A 271 -14.78 -21.87 -8.43
CA ALA A 271 -15.28 -21.11 -7.28
C ALA A 271 -14.38 -19.91 -6.93
N GLY A 272 -13.15 -19.86 -7.45
CA GLY A 272 -12.21 -18.79 -7.22
C GLY A 272 -12.65 -17.49 -7.87
N GLN A 273 -12.57 -16.38 -7.13
CA GLN A 273 -12.90 -15.05 -7.65
C GLN A 273 -11.79 -14.07 -7.27
N TYR A 274 -11.20 -13.45 -8.29
CA TYR A 274 -10.28 -12.33 -8.08
C TYR A 274 -11.07 -11.04 -7.93
N ALA A 275 -10.83 -10.32 -6.84
CA ALA A 275 -11.63 -9.15 -6.50
C ALA A 275 -11.42 -7.96 -7.48
N GLY A 276 -10.22 -7.80 -8.05
CA GLY A 276 -9.91 -6.68 -8.95
C GLY A 276 -10.36 -5.33 -8.37
N MET A 277 -11.05 -4.51 -9.19
CA MET A 277 -11.61 -3.23 -8.73
C MET A 277 -12.69 -3.36 -7.66
N SER A 278 -13.42 -4.49 -7.59
CA SER A 278 -14.46 -4.70 -6.57
C SER A 278 -13.91 -4.83 -5.14
N ALA A 279 -12.59 -4.99 -4.99
CA ALA A 279 -11.91 -5.00 -3.70
C ALA A 279 -12.01 -3.66 -2.93
N PHE A 280 -12.39 -2.57 -3.62
CA PHE A 280 -12.48 -1.21 -3.10
C PHE A 280 -13.92 -0.79 -2.81
N TYR A 281 -14.66 -1.63 -2.08
CA TYR A 281 -16.05 -1.37 -1.69
C TYR A 281 -16.22 -0.18 -0.72
N ASN A 282 -15.10 0.32 -0.18
CA ASN A 282 -15.01 1.42 0.77
C ASN A 282 -14.91 2.81 0.11
N ILE A 283 -14.88 2.88 -1.23
CA ILE A 283 -14.82 4.13 -2.00
C ILE A 283 -15.84 4.12 -3.15
N ASN A 284 -16.23 5.30 -3.62
CA ASN A 284 -17.16 5.52 -4.72
C ASN A 284 -16.37 5.69 -6.03
N ARG A 285 -16.46 4.70 -6.93
CA ARG A 285 -15.95 4.79 -8.30
C ARG A 285 -16.92 4.14 -9.30
#